data_AF-A0A9W7A7R0-F1
#
_entry.id   AF-A0A9W7A7R0-F1
#
_cell.length_a   1.000
_cell.length_b   1.000
_cell.length_c   1.000
_cell.angle_alpha   90.00
_cell.angle_beta   90.00
_cell.angle_gamma   90.00
#
_symmetry.space_group_name_H-M   'P 1'
#
loop_
_entity.id
_entity.type
_entity.pdbx_description
1 polymer ?
#
loop_
_entity_poly.entity_id
_entity_poly.type
_entity_poly.pdbx_seq_one_letter_code
_entity_poly.pdbx_strand_id
1 'polypeptide(L)'
;MKKCVRSVGPKGNKFHFINKFRKMERTYIMIKPDGVQRGLVGEIIKRFEQKGYKLVAMKLWSPPREFMEKHYADLSSKGFFAGLINYMTSGPVVSMVWEGANVVLEGRKMLGATKPTDSAMGTIRGDFCIEVGRNICHGSDSVESANAEIALWFPDGVSEWDSCESAWIYE
;
A
#
# COMPACT_ATOMS: atom_id res chain seq x y z
N MET A 1 51.65 46.23 2.69
CA MET A 1 52.53 45.19 3.25
C MET A 1 51.93 44.63 4.54
N LYS A 2 51.50 43.37 4.55
CA LYS A 2 51.67 42.37 5.63
C LYS A 2 51.14 41.04 5.09
N LYS A 3 52.01 40.03 5.10
CA LYS A 3 51.82 38.69 4.50
C LYS A 3 50.98 37.78 5.40
N CYS A 4 50.16 36.95 4.75
CA CYS A 4 49.90 35.52 4.98
C CYS A 4 49.82 34.96 6.41
N VAL A 5 48.72 34.29 6.75
CA VAL A 5 48.74 32.87 7.17
C VAL A 5 47.46 32.18 6.68
N ARG A 6 47.62 31.11 5.88
CA ARG A 6 46.56 30.15 5.56
C ARG A 6 46.39 29.19 6.76
N SER A 7 45.24 29.20 7.42
CA SER A 7 44.86 28.12 8.34
C SER A 7 44.04 27.08 7.58
N VAL A 8 44.67 25.94 7.32
CA VAL A 8 44.02 24.74 6.79
C VAL A 8 43.30 24.06 7.96
N GLY A 9 42.00 24.31 8.11
CA GLY A 9 41.15 23.57 9.04
C GLY A 9 40.89 22.15 8.52
N PRO A 10 40.65 21.17 9.42
CA PRO A 10 40.42 19.79 9.01
C PRO A 10 39.16 19.74 8.14
N LYS A 11 39.24 18.98 7.05
CA LYS A 11 38.12 18.70 6.14
C LYS A 11 36.96 18.16 6.98
N GLY A 12 36.05 19.05 7.36
CA GLY A 12 34.78 18.66 7.97
C GLY A 12 34.12 17.68 7.02
N ASN A 13 33.83 16.48 7.52
CA ASN A 13 32.99 15.51 6.83
C ASN A 13 31.76 16.28 6.35
N LYS A 14 31.67 16.47 5.03
CA LYS A 14 30.40 16.79 4.39
C LYS A 14 29.54 15.56 4.64
N PHE A 15 28.79 15.57 5.75
CA PHE A 15 27.59 14.76 5.84
C PHE A 15 26.80 15.13 4.60
N HIS A 16 26.83 14.21 3.65
CA HIS A 16 26.11 14.33 2.41
C HIS A 16 24.64 14.35 2.82
N PHE A 17 24.04 15.54 2.86
CA PHE A 17 22.60 15.71 2.77
C PHE A 17 22.19 15.26 1.36
N ILE A 18 22.27 13.95 1.12
CA ILE A 18 21.55 13.29 0.05
C ILE A 18 20.48 12.48 0.74
N ASN A 19 19.38 13.15 1.07
CA ASN A 19 18.09 12.50 0.90
C ASN A 19 17.24 13.44 0.05
N LYS A 20 17.66 13.56 -1.21
CA LYS A 20 17.02 14.37 -2.23
C LYS A 20 15.70 13.67 -2.59
N PHE A 21 14.63 13.99 -1.86
CA PHE A 21 13.21 13.75 -2.17
C PHE A 21 12.97 12.76 -3.31
N ARG A 22 13.35 11.50 -3.12
CA ARG A 22 12.90 10.46 -4.03
C ARG A 22 11.45 10.25 -3.65
N LYS A 23 10.53 10.72 -4.49
CA LYS A 23 9.10 10.43 -4.30
C LYS A 23 8.97 8.91 -4.35
N MET A 24 8.75 8.31 -3.19
CA MET A 24 8.68 6.86 -3.06
C MET A 24 7.39 6.36 -3.73
N GLU A 25 7.45 5.14 -4.25
CA GLU A 25 6.28 4.50 -4.84
C GLU A 25 5.20 4.31 -3.77
N ARG A 26 3.92 4.40 -4.19
CA ARG A 26 2.75 4.17 -3.34
C ARG A 26 1.87 3.11 -3.99
N THR A 27 1.23 2.28 -3.16
CA THR A 27 0.23 1.31 -3.60
C THR A 27 -1.06 1.47 -2.81
N TYR A 28 -2.19 1.15 -3.45
CA TYR A 28 -3.47 1.06 -2.77
C TYR A 28 -3.70 -0.38 -2.30
N ILE A 29 -4.01 -0.54 -1.02
CA ILE A 29 -4.38 -1.83 -0.42
C ILE A 29 -5.75 -1.67 0.24
N MET A 30 -6.61 -2.65 0.06
CA MET A 30 -7.93 -2.67 0.69
C MET A 30 -8.18 -4.00 1.36
N ILE A 31 -8.60 -3.96 2.62
CA ILE A 31 -9.17 -5.11 3.32
C ILE A 31 -10.66 -5.12 2.99
N LYS A 32 -11.11 -6.21 2.38
CA LYS A 32 -12.47 -6.44 1.89
C LYS A 32 -13.43 -6.73 3.05
N PRO A 33 -14.76 -6.74 2.82
CA PRO A 33 -15.74 -6.90 3.89
C PRO A 33 -15.54 -8.17 4.74
N ASP A 34 -15.19 -9.28 4.11
CA ASP A 34 -14.87 -10.54 4.80
C ASP A 34 -13.61 -10.44 5.69
N GLY A 35 -12.58 -9.72 5.25
CA GLY A 35 -11.38 -9.46 6.06
C GLY A 35 -11.69 -8.63 7.31
N VAL A 36 -12.56 -7.63 7.17
CA VAL A 36 -13.02 -6.82 8.32
C VAL A 36 -13.88 -7.65 9.27
N GLN A 37 -14.89 -8.36 8.74
CA GLN A 37 -15.79 -9.20 9.54
C GLN A 37 -15.07 -10.32 10.31
N ARG A 38 -13.94 -10.79 9.79
CA ARG A 38 -13.10 -11.81 10.42
C ARG A 38 -12.07 -11.26 11.40
N GLY A 39 -12.04 -9.95 11.64
CA GLY A 39 -11.10 -9.33 12.57
C GLY A 39 -9.64 -9.32 12.10
N LEU A 40 -9.39 -9.40 10.79
CA LEU A 40 -8.03 -9.50 10.23
C LEU A 40 -7.37 -8.14 9.95
N VAL A 41 -8.00 -7.04 10.33
CA VAL A 41 -7.50 -5.69 10.04
C VAL A 41 -6.12 -5.45 10.62
N GLY A 42 -5.95 -5.69 11.93
CA GLY A 42 -4.66 -5.48 12.60
C GLY A 42 -3.57 -6.41 12.08
N GLU A 43 -3.91 -7.67 11.78
CA GLU A 43 -2.95 -8.65 11.26
C GLU A 43 -2.44 -8.27 9.86
N ILE A 44 -3.32 -7.79 8.98
CA ILE A 44 -2.91 -7.34 7.64
C ILE A 44 -2.05 -6.09 7.74
N ILE A 45 -2.44 -5.09 8.53
CA ILE A 45 -1.66 -3.86 8.74
C ILE A 45 -0.25 -4.20 9.26
N LYS A 46 -0.19 -5.03 10.31
CA LYS A 46 1.05 -5.47 10.94
C LYS A 46 2.05 -6.05 9.93
N ARG A 47 1.59 -6.83 8.94
CA ARG A 47 2.49 -7.40 7.92
C ARG A 47 3.18 -6.34 7.07
N PHE A 48 2.48 -5.26 6.71
CA PHE A 48 3.07 -4.14 5.98
C PHE A 48 3.98 -3.29 6.86
N GLU A 49 3.58 -3.01 8.11
CA GLU A 49 4.42 -2.27 9.08
C GLU A 49 5.73 -3.02 9.36
N GLN A 50 5.67 -4.31 9.67
CA GLN A 50 6.86 -5.12 9.99
C GLN A 50 7.79 -5.30 8.78
N LYS A 51 7.30 -5.13 7.56
CA LYS A 51 8.12 -5.14 6.35
C LYS A 51 8.91 -3.83 6.18
N GLY A 52 8.50 -2.76 6.86
CA GLY A 52 9.11 -1.42 6.77
C GLY A 52 8.39 -0.48 5.79
N TYR A 53 7.18 -0.81 5.35
CA TYR A 53 6.38 0.11 4.54
C TYR A 53 5.71 1.18 5.39
N LYS A 54 5.63 2.40 4.87
CA LYS A 54 5.08 3.55 5.56
C LYS A 54 3.60 3.72 5.24
N LEU A 55 2.73 3.71 6.24
CA LEU A 55 1.30 4.02 6.07
C LEU A 55 1.12 5.52 5.88
N VAL A 56 0.54 5.94 4.76
CA VAL A 56 0.34 7.37 4.44
C VAL A 56 -1.12 7.79 4.34
N ALA A 57 -2.06 6.84 4.22
CA ALA A 57 -3.49 7.10 4.37
C ALA A 57 -4.23 5.84 4.80
N MET A 58 -5.31 5.99 5.56
CA MET A 58 -6.21 4.91 5.93
C MET A 58 -7.62 5.44 6.19
N LYS A 59 -8.65 4.68 5.80
CA LYS A 59 -10.04 4.93 6.21
C LYS A 59 -10.85 3.63 6.28
N LEU A 60 -11.71 3.52 7.29
CA LEU A 60 -12.78 2.53 7.36
C LEU A 60 -14.04 3.15 6.74
N TRP A 61 -14.60 2.54 5.70
CA TRP A 61 -15.72 3.11 4.98
C TRP A 61 -16.63 2.02 4.38
N SER A 62 -17.91 2.32 4.19
CA SER A 62 -18.86 1.50 3.44
C SER A 62 -19.25 2.24 2.15
N PRO A 63 -18.51 2.03 1.04
CA PRO A 63 -18.73 2.77 -0.19
C PRO A 63 -20.08 2.41 -0.82
N PRO A 64 -20.78 3.39 -1.43
CA PRO A 64 -21.99 3.09 -2.19
C PRO A 64 -21.65 2.25 -3.43
N ARG A 65 -22.67 1.57 -3.95
CA ARG A 65 -22.55 0.70 -5.13
C ARG A 65 -21.84 1.36 -6.31
N GLU A 66 -22.27 2.56 -6.68
CA GLU A 66 -21.72 3.32 -7.81
C GLU A 66 -20.20 3.56 -7.66
N PHE A 67 -19.72 3.71 -6.42
CA PHE A 67 -18.29 3.90 -6.16
C PHE A 67 -17.51 2.60 -6.41
N MET A 68 -18.04 1.45 -5.97
CA MET A 68 -17.42 0.14 -6.25
C MET A 68 -17.45 -0.21 -7.73
N GLU A 69 -18.51 0.17 -8.46
CA GLU A 69 -18.60 -0.02 -9.90
C GLU A 69 -17.54 0.80 -10.64
N LYS A 70 -17.27 2.05 -10.21
CA LYS A 70 -16.15 2.85 -10.73
C LYS A 70 -14.80 2.20 -10.44
N HIS A 71 -14.59 1.70 -9.22
CA HIS A 71 -13.32 1.03 -8.87
C HIS A 71 -13.07 -0.24 -9.68
N TYR A 72 -14.11 -1.03 -9.98
CA TYR A 72 -14.00 -2.27 -10.76
C TYR A 72 -14.43 -2.12 -12.23
N ALA A 73 -14.39 -0.92 -12.80
CA ALA A 73 -14.92 -0.63 -14.13
C ALA A 73 -14.33 -1.55 -15.23
N ASP A 74 -13.05 -1.90 -15.13
CA ASP A 74 -12.35 -2.79 -16.07
C ASP A 74 -12.90 -4.23 -16.07
N LEU A 75 -13.63 -4.61 -15.01
CA LEU A 75 -14.25 -5.92 -14.86
C LEU A 75 -15.74 -5.92 -15.22
N SER A 76 -16.31 -4.80 -15.67
CA SER A 76 -17.75 -4.64 -15.95
C SER A 76 -18.31 -5.63 -16.98
N SER A 77 -17.49 -6.10 -17.92
CA SER A 77 -17.88 -7.10 -18.92
C SER A 77 -17.82 -8.55 -18.42
N LYS A 78 -17.33 -8.79 -17.20
CA LYS A 78 -17.16 -10.14 -16.65
C LYS A 78 -18.47 -10.63 -16.02
N GLY A 79 -18.82 -11.89 -16.28
CA GLY A 79 -20.07 -12.49 -15.76
C GLY A 79 -20.20 -12.50 -14.23
N PHE A 80 -19.08 -12.39 -13.50
CA PHE A 80 -19.06 -12.30 -12.03
C PHE A 80 -19.17 -10.86 -11.48
N PHE A 81 -19.21 -9.83 -12.33
CA PHE A 81 -19.15 -8.43 -11.92
C PHE A 81 -20.27 -8.05 -10.93
N ALA A 82 -21.52 -8.41 -11.25
CA ALA A 82 -22.65 -8.11 -10.37
C ALA A 82 -22.47 -8.74 -8.97
N GLY A 83 -21.96 -9.98 -8.90
CA GLY A 83 -21.65 -10.67 -7.66
C GLY A 83 -20.51 -10.00 -6.89
N LEU A 84 -19.46 -9.57 -7.59
CA LEU A 84 -18.34 -8.81 -7.01
C LEU A 84 -18.82 -7.52 -6.37
N ILE A 85 -19.63 -6.73 -7.08
CA ILE A 85 -20.15 -5.46 -6.54
C ILE A 85 -21.04 -5.71 -5.32
N ASN A 86 -21.98 -6.65 -5.39
CA ASN A 86 -22.85 -7.00 -4.26
C ASN A 86 -22.03 -7.39 -3.01
N TYR A 87 -20.99 -8.20 -3.22
CA TYR A 87 -20.08 -8.60 -2.16
C TYR A 87 -19.31 -7.41 -1.59
N MET A 88 -18.74 -6.56 -2.44
CA MET A 88 -17.93 -5.41 -2.00
C MET A 88 -18.77 -4.35 -1.27
N THR A 89 -20.08 -4.26 -1.55
CA THR A 89 -21.02 -3.37 -0.84
C THR A 89 -21.71 -4.03 0.37
N SER A 90 -21.38 -5.28 0.70
CA SER A 90 -22.07 -6.01 1.79
C SER A 90 -21.63 -5.63 3.20
N GLY A 91 -20.57 -4.83 3.33
CA GLY A 91 -20.03 -4.39 4.61
C GLY A 91 -18.91 -3.37 4.43
N PRO A 92 -18.29 -2.94 5.54
CA PRO A 92 -17.22 -1.97 5.49
C PRO A 92 -15.93 -2.55 4.92
N VAL A 93 -15.11 -1.69 4.33
CA VAL A 93 -13.74 -1.98 3.89
C VAL A 93 -12.76 -1.08 4.63
N VAL A 94 -11.53 -1.55 4.80
CA VAL A 94 -10.42 -0.70 5.25
C VAL A 94 -9.54 -0.42 4.05
N SER A 95 -9.57 0.82 3.58
CA SER A 95 -8.77 1.33 2.47
C SER A 95 -7.50 1.96 3.02
N MET A 96 -6.36 1.66 2.41
CA MET A 96 -5.03 2.10 2.87
C MET A 96 -4.15 2.48 1.69
N VAL A 97 -3.20 3.38 1.94
CA VAL A 97 -2.10 3.68 1.03
C VAL A 97 -0.78 3.43 1.75
N TRP A 98 0.04 2.56 1.16
CA TRP A 98 1.36 2.21 1.66
C TRP A 98 2.44 2.77 0.74
N GLU A 99 3.49 3.32 1.32
CA GLU A 99 4.62 3.92 0.62
C GLU A 99 5.92 3.15 0.90
N GLY A 100 6.72 2.98 -0.15
CA GLY A 100 8.09 2.45 -0.04
C GLY A 100 8.63 1.97 -1.38
N ALA A 101 9.87 1.45 -1.38
CA ALA A 101 10.49 0.94 -2.60
C ALA A 101 9.75 -0.31 -3.11
N ASN A 102 9.36 -0.31 -4.39
CA ASN A 102 8.67 -1.41 -5.09
C ASN A 102 7.40 -1.91 -4.37
N VAL A 103 6.74 -1.05 -3.58
CA VAL A 103 5.63 -1.43 -2.71
C VAL A 103 4.43 -2.00 -3.47
N VAL A 104 4.22 -1.63 -4.74
CA VAL A 104 3.17 -2.22 -5.60
C VAL A 104 3.49 -3.69 -5.86
N LEU A 105 4.68 -3.99 -6.37
CA LEU A 105 5.10 -5.35 -6.70
C LEU A 105 5.20 -6.23 -5.43
N GLU A 106 5.88 -5.74 -4.40
CA GLU A 106 6.09 -6.48 -3.16
C GLU A 106 4.80 -6.62 -2.35
N GLY A 107 3.94 -5.59 -2.34
CA GLY A 107 2.61 -5.66 -1.76
C GLY A 107 1.80 -6.80 -2.37
N ARG A 108 1.82 -6.95 -3.71
CA ARG A 108 1.16 -8.08 -4.39
C ARG A 108 1.74 -9.44 -3.99
N LYS A 109 3.05 -9.55 -3.82
CA LYS A 109 3.68 -10.78 -3.33
C LYS A 109 3.24 -11.10 -1.90
N MET A 110 3.18 -10.10 -1.02
CA MET A 110 2.72 -10.26 0.36
C MET A 110 1.25 -10.67 0.45
N LEU A 111 0.40 -10.15 -0.44
CA LEU A 111 -1.01 -10.55 -0.50
C LEU A 111 -1.18 -12.00 -0.95
N GLY A 112 -0.33 -12.49 -1.85
CA GLY A 112 -0.45 -13.81 -2.47
C GLY A 112 -1.32 -13.79 -3.73
N ALA A 113 -1.40 -14.93 -4.42
CA ALA A 113 -2.17 -15.08 -5.65
C ALA A 113 -3.66 -14.77 -5.45
N THR A 114 -4.36 -14.30 -6.49
CA THR A 114 -5.79 -13.96 -6.40
C THR A 114 -6.65 -15.14 -5.96
N LYS A 115 -6.31 -16.34 -6.45
CA LYS A 115 -6.88 -17.62 -6.02
C LYS A 115 -6.08 -18.13 -4.80
N PRO A 116 -6.69 -18.27 -3.62
CA PRO A 116 -5.96 -18.65 -2.41
C PRO A 116 -5.23 -19.99 -2.50
N THR A 117 -5.79 -20.98 -3.21
CA THR A 117 -5.14 -22.29 -3.42
C THR A 117 -3.79 -22.21 -4.13
N ASP A 118 -3.54 -21.12 -4.84
CA ASP A 118 -2.30 -20.90 -5.60
C ASP A 118 -1.37 -19.96 -4.83
N SER A 119 -1.74 -19.55 -3.62
CA SER A 119 -0.95 -18.68 -2.75
C SER A 119 0.02 -19.50 -1.90
N ALA A 120 1.25 -19.01 -1.75
CA ALA A 120 2.22 -19.63 -0.86
C ALA A 120 1.84 -19.39 0.62
N MET A 121 2.20 -20.35 1.50
CA MET A 121 2.15 -20.15 2.94
C MET A 121 3.00 -18.94 3.35
N GLY A 122 2.54 -18.18 4.34
CA GLY A 122 3.12 -16.91 4.77
C GLY A 122 2.60 -15.69 4.00
N THR A 123 1.90 -15.87 2.88
CA THR A 123 1.15 -14.76 2.24
C THR A 123 -0.20 -14.58 2.92
N ILE A 124 -0.76 -13.37 2.83
CA ILE A 124 -2.04 -13.05 3.48
C ILE A 124 -3.16 -14.00 3.03
N ARG A 125 -3.28 -14.25 1.73
CA ARG A 125 -4.29 -15.19 1.20
C ARG A 125 -3.94 -16.64 1.47
N GLY A 126 -2.66 -17.02 1.45
CA GLY A 126 -2.25 -18.38 1.77
C GLY A 126 -2.55 -18.76 3.23
N ASP A 127 -2.41 -17.81 4.15
CA ASP A 127 -2.63 -18.05 5.58
C ASP A 127 -4.10 -17.96 5.98
N PHE A 128 -4.88 -17.11 5.30
CA PHE A 128 -6.20 -16.73 5.79
C PHE A 128 -7.35 -16.98 4.81
N CYS A 129 -7.12 -17.43 3.58
CA CYS A 129 -8.19 -17.62 2.60
C CYS A 129 -8.27 -19.05 2.09
N ILE A 130 -9.47 -19.41 1.64
CA ILE A 130 -9.77 -20.73 1.05
C ILE A 130 -10.30 -20.52 -0.37
N GLU A 131 -11.34 -19.70 -0.52
CA GLU A 131 -12.06 -19.49 -1.78
C GLU A 131 -11.72 -18.16 -2.46
N VAL A 132 -11.70 -18.14 -3.79
CA VAL A 132 -11.38 -16.93 -4.59
C VAL A 132 -12.37 -15.78 -4.36
N GLY A 133 -13.65 -16.11 -4.14
CA GLY A 133 -14.69 -15.11 -3.85
C GLY A 133 -14.62 -14.51 -2.44
N ARG A 134 -13.73 -15.02 -1.57
CA ARG A 134 -13.51 -14.59 -0.18
C ARG A 134 -12.01 -14.48 0.12
N ASN A 135 -11.33 -13.74 -0.74
CA ASN A 135 -9.87 -13.59 -0.71
C ASN A 135 -9.37 -12.37 0.11
N ILE A 136 -10.21 -11.83 1.01
CA ILE A 136 -9.98 -10.82 2.07
C ILE A 136 -9.33 -9.48 1.73
N CYS A 137 -8.62 -9.36 0.62
CA CYS A 137 -7.83 -8.19 0.32
C CYS A 137 -7.73 -7.90 -1.19
N HIS A 138 -7.47 -6.65 -1.51
CA HIS A 138 -7.13 -6.13 -2.83
C HIS A 138 -5.81 -5.36 -2.74
N GLY A 139 -5.06 -5.35 -3.83
CA GLY A 139 -3.89 -4.51 -3.99
C GLY A 139 -3.66 -4.19 -5.47
N SER A 140 -3.27 -2.96 -5.74
CA SER A 140 -2.99 -2.47 -7.10
C SER A 140 -2.02 -3.42 -7.83
N ASP A 141 -2.23 -3.63 -9.12
CA ASP A 141 -1.44 -4.56 -9.94
C ASP A 141 -0.27 -3.91 -10.68
N SER A 142 -0.32 -2.59 -10.85
CA SER A 142 0.71 -1.76 -11.46
C SER A 142 0.81 -0.41 -10.77
N VAL A 143 1.86 0.34 -11.07
CA VAL A 143 2.04 1.71 -10.54
C VAL A 143 0.96 2.63 -11.10
N GLU A 144 0.57 2.43 -12.35
CA GLU A 144 -0.50 3.18 -13.02
C GLU A 144 -1.84 2.95 -12.32
N SER A 145 -2.21 1.69 -12.08
CA SER A 145 -3.42 1.33 -11.35
C SER A 145 -3.38 1.86 -9.92
N ALA A 146 -2.22 1.78 -9.25
CA ALA A 146 -2.06 2.32 -7.90
C ALA A 146 -2.34 3.82 -7.85
N ASN A 147 -1.77 4.60 -8.77
CA ASN A 147 -2.03 6.04 -8.82
C ASN A 147 -3.51 6.35 -9.07
N ALA A 148 -4.16 5.63 -9.99
CA ALA A 148 -5.58 5.82 -10.29
C ALA A 148 -6.48 5.44 -9.10
N GLU A 149 -6.19 4.32 -8.44
CA GLU A 149 -6.91 3.88 -7.24
C GLU A 149 -6.71 4.85 -6.08
N ILE A 150 -5.48 5.30 -5.80
CA ILE A 150 -5.21 6.27 -4.75
C ILE A 150 -5.99 7.57 -5.01
N ALA A 151 -5.98 8.09 -6.24
CA ALA A 151 -6.73 9.30 -6.59
C ALA A 151 -8.25 9.13 -6.43
N LEU A 152 -8.79 7.94 -6.75
CA LEU A 152 -10.20 7.63 -6.57
C LEU A 152 -10.60 7.52 -5.09
N TRP A 153 -9.76 6.87 -4.26
CA TRP A 153 -10.08 6.57 -2.86
C TRP A 153 -9.69 7.68 -1.88
N PHE A 154 -8.69 8.50 -2.21
CA PHE A 154 -8.15 9.57 -1.37
C PHE A 154 -7.94 10.86 -2.20
N PRO A 155 -9.03 11.48 -2.68
CA PRO A 155 -8.96 12.66 -3.56
C PRO A 155 -8.35 13.88 -2.88
N ASP A 156 -8.48 13.98 -1.55
CA ASP A 156 -7.90 15.06 -0.75
C ASP A 156 -6.39 14.88 -0.48
N GLY A 157 -5.80 13.79 -0.99
CA GLY A 157 -4.40 13.44 -0.82
C GLY A 157 -4.13 12.48 0.33
N VAL A 158 -2.85 12.35 0.67
CA VAL A 158 -2.34 11.47 1.73
C VAL A 158 -1.46 12.27 2.69
N SER A 159 -1.18 11.70 3.86
CA SER A 159 -0.29 12.32 4.86
C SER A 159 1.17 12.23 4.43
N GLU A 160 1.87 13.36 4.51
CA GLU A 160 3.32 13.42 4.28
C GLU A 160 4.04 13.48 5.64
N TRP A 161 4.86 12.48 5.93
CA TRP A 161 5.62 12.37 7.19
C TRP A 161 6.87 11.51 7.00
N ASP A 162 7.86 11.72 7.87
CA ASP A 162 9.14 10.99 7.86
C ASP A 162 9.16 9.90 8.92
N SER A 163 9.44 8.66 8.52
CA SER A 163 9.66 7.56 9.46
C SER A 163 11.06 7.66 10.07
N CYS A 164 11.13 7.56 11.40
CA CYS A 164 12.41 7.47 12.13
C CYS A 164 13.21 6.20 11.80
N GLU A 165 12.56 5.18 11.22
CA GLU A 165 13.18 3.92 10.81
C GLU A 165 13.76 3.97 9.39
N SER A 166 13.46 5.03 8.61
CA SER A 166 13.78 5.12 7.19
C SER A 166 15.27 4.89 6.90
N ALA A 167 16.16 5.48 7.71
CA ALA A 167 17.61 5.33 7.58
C ALA A 167 18.15 3.93 7.93
N TRP A 168 17.32 3.07 8.53
CA TRP A 168 17.64 1.69 8.86
C TRP A 168 17.03 0.68 7.88
N ILE A 169 16.07 1.12 7.06
CA ILE A 169 15.38 0.30 6.05
C ILE A 169 15.97 0.52 4.65
N TYR A 170 16.38 1.76 4.33
CA TYR A 170 16.87 2.14 3.01
C TYR A 170 18.33 2.63 3.06
N GLU A 171 19.09 2.30 2.01
CA GLU A 171 20.49 2.74 1.77
C GLU A 171 20.59 3.94 0.81
#